data_AF-E6YIM8-F1
#
_entry.id   AF-E6YIM8-F1
#
_cell.length_a   1.000
_cell.length_b   1.000
_cell.length_c   1.000
_cell.angle_alpha   90.00
_cell.angle_beta   90.00
_cell.angle_gamma   90.00
#
_symmetry.space_group_name_H-M   'P 1'
#
loop_
_entity.id
_entity.type
_entity.pdbx_description
1 polymer ?
#
loop_
_entity_poly.entity_id
_entity_poly.type
_entity_poly.pdbx_seq_one_letter_code
_entity_poly.pdbx_strand_id
1 'polypeptide(L)'
;MKQQNKYAPPKEEVEYAEVFIDNNNNKANETQKNSIEDTVEYAEVFIDNNKANETQKQVSADIFISPSKIPPLTHSELIKKVVSNPSVQEKAEEIRRLSQIVFGDYNKLDIQIKQISEESSLGQLFCKQMTNAPEFFAKLAGNKILFIKSPKRIKAERNASALGQVIKEYGDTIQHSKDQILQNHRDEKKRCSKPVYMLSREVQRIVDLPRDMWQNALKKNNNPHLNKELLKFLNQVNSRLSQDELIMLKNNEYRLLANSMNIPENKAKSIIKTVKEVKSLQNQVEKLRHFPEKTKALPITNKM
;
A
#
# COMPACT_ATOMS: atom_id res chain seq x y z
N MET A 1 33.77 65.05 6.97
CA MET A 1 32.77 64.41 6.08
C MET A 1 33.47 63.30 5.30
N LYS A 2 33.77 62.17 5.94
CA LYS A 2 33.12 60.85 5.80
C LYS A 2 32.87 60.38 4.36
N GLN A 3 33.86 59.67 3.81
CA GLN A 3 33.72 58.67 2.75
C GLN A 3 33.00 57.43 3.31
N GLN A 4 32.11 56.81 2.53
CA GLN A 4 31.57 55.49 2.85
C GLN A 4 31.67 54.54 1.65
N ASN A 5 32.28 53.40 1.96
CA ASN A 5 32.56 52.24 1.11
C ASN A 5 31.29 51.61 0.52
N LYS A 6 31.36 51.26 -0.77
CA LYS A 6 30.59 50.16 -1.37
C LYS A 6 31.40 48.88 -1.20
N TYR A 7 30.86 47.92 -0.46
CA TYR A 7 31.31 46.53 -0.49
C TYR A 7 30.32 45.72 -1.33
N ALA A 8 30.80 45.14 -2.42
CA ALA A 8 30.11 44.10 -3.19
C ALA A 8 30.82 42.77 -2.90
N PRO A 9 30.11 41.68 -2.56
CA PRO A 9 30.74 40.38 -2.41
C PRO A 9 31.12 39.77 -3.78
N PRO A 10 32.18 38.93 -3.83
CA PRO A 10 32.76 38.42 -5.07
C PRO A 10 31.89 37.38 -5.76
N LYS A 11 32.06 37.29 -7.09
CA LYS A 11 31.51 36.21 -7.93
C LYS A 11 32.29 34.93 -7.65
N GLU A 12 31.64 33.90 -7.15
CA GLU A 12 32.17 32.54 -7.17
C GLU A 12 31.94 31.94 -8.56
N GLU A 13 33.04 31.77 -9.31
CA GLU A 13 33.16 30.83 -10.41
C GLU A 13 33.15 29.42 -9.81
N VAL A 14 32.15 28.61 -10.14
CA VAL A 14 32.13 27.19 -9.79
C VAL A 14 32.54 26.41 -11.04
N GLU A 15 33.77 25.90 -10.97
CA GLU A 15 34.43 25.02 -11.92
C GLU A 15 33.71 23.67 -11.96
N TYR A 16 33.16 23.29 -13.12
CA TYR A 16 32.56 21.96 -13.32
C TYR A 16 33.66 21.00 -13.79
N ALA A 17 34.02 20.03 -12.94
CA ALA A 17 34.87 18.92 -13.34
C ALA A 17 34.11 17.99 -14.30
N GLU A 18 34.63 17.84 -15.52
CA GLU A 18 34.23 16.79 -16.45
C GLU A 18 34.78 15.44 -15.95
N VAL A 19 33.90 14.55 -15.53
CA VAL A 19 34.28 13.15 -15.26
C VAL A 19 34.19 12.38 -16.57
N PHE A 20 35.36 12.14 -17.17
CA PHE A 20 35.55 11.20 -18.25
C PHE A 20 35.35 9.77 -17.73
N ILE A 21 34.43 9.03 -18.34
CA ILE A 21 34.34 7.58 -18.16
C ILE A 21 35.00 6.94 -19.37
N ASP A 22 36.18 6.37 -19.15
CA ASP A 22 36.90 5.56 -20.12
C ASP A 22 36.11 4.29 -20.47
N ASN A 23 35.62 4.25 -21.69
CA ASN A 23 35.26 3.03 -22.40
C ASN A 23 36.50 2.55 -23.17
N ASN A 24 37.12 1.44 -22.76
CA ASN A 24 37.56 0.40 -23.70
C ASN A 24 38.26 -0.80 -23.04
N ASN A 25 37.82 -1.98 -23.50
CA ASN A 25 38.54 -3.23 -23.82
C ASN A 25 37.86 -4.45 -23.15
N ASN A 26 37.43 -5.49 -23.86
CA ASN A 26 37.74 -5.87 -25.23
C ASN A 26 36.72 -6.88 -25.79
N LYS A 27 36.65 -6.90 -27.12
CA LYS A 27 35.89 -7.81 -27.99
C LYS A 27 36.20 -9.30 -27.72
N ALA A 28 35.17 -10.15 -27.79
CA ALA A 28 35.03 -11.20 -28.80
C ALA A 28 33.91 -12.20 -28.40
N ASN A 29 32.80 -12.20 -29.14
CA ASN A 29 32.25 -13.38 -29.85
C ASN A 29 30.79 -13.13 -30.25
N GLU A 30 30.55 -13.27 -31.56
CA GLU A 30 29.25 -13.21 -32.20
C GLU A 30 28.40 -14.45 -31.86
N THR A 31 27.08 -14.24 -31.92
CA THR A 31 26.02 -15.25 -32.12
C THR A 31 25.51 -15.97 -30.87
N GLN A 32 24.46 -15.42 -30.26
CA GLN A 32 23.17 -16.13 -30.17
C GLN A 32 22.05 -15.21 -29.68
N LYS A 33 21.07 -15.05 -30.56
CA LYS A 33 19.73 -14.55 -30.30
C LYS A 33 19.06 -15.45 -29.26
N ASN A 34 18.76 -14.94 -28.08
CA ASN A 34 17.66 -15.43 -27.24
C ASN A 34 17.20 -14.32 -26.28
N SER A 35 15.92 -14.01 -26.41
CA SER A 35 15.07 -13.24 -25.49
C SER A 35 15.22 -13.73 -24.05
N ILE A 36 15.63 -12.84 -23.16
CA ILE A 36 15.56 -13.02 -21.72
C ILE A 36 14.69 -11.87 -21.21
N GLU A 37 13.52 -12.23 -20.68
CA GLU A 37 12.70 -11.36 -19.85
C GLU A 37 13.50 -11.03 -18.59
N ASP A 38 13.79 -9.74 -18.39
CA ASP A 38 14.43 -9.24 -17.17
C ASP A 38 13.47 -9.36 -15.98
N THR A 39 13.52 -10.49 -15.28
CA THR A 39 13.09 -10.59 -13.88
C THR A 39 14.13 -9.88 -13.01
N VAL A 40 13.84 -8.64 -12.64
CA VAL A 40 14.64 -7.91 -11.63
C VAL A 40 14.21 -8.40 -10.25
N GLU A 41 14.99 -9.32 -9.68
CA GLU A 41 14.84 -9.83 -8.31
C GLU A 41 15.50 -8.83 -7.34
N TYR A 42 14.69 -8.13 -6.54
CA TYR A 42 15.21 -7.33 -5.43
C TYR A 42 15.58 -8.26 -4.28
N ALA A 43 16.88 -8.41 -4.02
CA ALA A 43 17.41 -9.20 -2.92
C ALA A 43 17.10 -8.53 -1.56
N GLU A 44 16.36 -9.22 -0.69
CA GLU A 44 16.21 -8.87 0.73
C GLU A 44 17.33 -9.55 1.54
N VAL A 45 18.18 -8.76 2.19
CA VAL A 45 19.22 -9.24 3.11
C VAL A 45 18.58 -9.66 4.43
N PHE A 46 18.57 -10.97 4.71
CA PHE A 46 18.23 -11.51 6.02
C PHE A 46 19.51 -11.66 6.86
N ILE A 47 19.57 -10.96 7.99
CA ILE A 47 20.55 -11.24 9.05
C ILE A 47 19.87 -12.18 10.04
N ASP A 48 20.20 -13.46 9.95
CA ASP A 48 19.88 -14.47 10.97
C ASP A 48 20.88 -14.38 12.12
N ASN A 49 20.38 -14.10 13.32
CA ASN A 49 21.10 -14.37 14.57
C ASN A 49 20.13 -15.06 15.55
N ASN A 50 19.98 -16.38 15.39
CA ASN A 50 19.43 -17.24 16.43
C ASN A 50 20.55 -18.10 17.00
N LYS A 51 20.98 -17.76 18.23
CA LYS A 51 21.56 -18.73 19.16
C LYS A 51 20.41 -19.27 20.02
N ALA A 52 20.31 -20.60 20.02
CA ALA A 52 19.33 -21.40 20.73
C ALA A 52 19.29 -21.12 22.24
N ASN A 53 18.12 -21.36 22.86
CA ASN A 53 17.96 -22.35 23.94
C ASN A 53 16.48 -22.58 24.30
N GLU A 54 16.08 -23.86 24.16
CA GLU A 54 15.23 -24.68 25.03
C GLU A 54 13.98 -24.07 25.69
N THR A 55 12.80 -24.47 25.19
CA THR A 55 11.87 -25.42 25.85
C THR A 55 10.50 -25.24 25.19
N GLN A 56 10.18 -26.05 24.18
CA GLN A 56 8.84 -26.06 23.59
C GLN A 56 8.34 -27.50 23.44
N LYS A 57 7.62 -27.95 24.47
CA LYS A 57 6.53 -28.91 24.25
C LYS A 57 5.38 -28.13 23.60
N GLN A 58 5.53 -27.83 22.32
CA GLN A 58 4.55 -27.11 21.53
C GLN A 58 3.41 -28.08 21.19
N VAL A 59 2.29 -27.94 21.89
CA VAL A 59 1.01 -28.44 21.37
C VAL A 59 0.85 -27.78 19.99
N SER A 60 0.84 -28.58 18.92
CA SER A 60 0.55 -28.08 17.57
C SER A 60 -0.82 -27.42 17.61
N ALA A 61 -0.85 -26.08 17.56
CA ALA A 61 -2.10 -25.35 17.58
C ALA A 61 -2.81 -25.56 16.25
N ASP A 62 -3.98 -26.20 16.27
CA ASP A 62 -4.81 -26.40 15.08
C ASP A 62 -5.15 -25.04 14.44
N ILE A 63 -5.09 -24.95 13.11
CA ILE A 63 -5.32 -23.71 12.37
C ILE A 63 -6.82 -23.60 12.01
N PHE A 64 -7.46 -22.52 12.46
CA PHE A 64 -8.86 -22.21 12.16
C PHE A 64 -9.03 -21.55 10.78
N ILE A 65 -8.27 -20.48 10.52
CA ILE A 65 -8.21 -19.82 9.22
C ILE A 65 -6.78 -19.94 8.70
N SER A 66 -6.65 -20.61 7.57
CA SER A 66 -5.36 -20.84 6.93
C SER A 66 -4.75 -19.54 6.41
N PRO A 67 -3.43 -19.38 6.52
CA PRO A 67 -2.74 -18.30 5.83
C PRO A 67 -2.91 -18.47 4.32
N SER A 68 -3.05 -17.35 3.61
CA SER A 68 -3.10 -17.32 2.15
C SER A 68 -1.87 -16.63 1.60
N LYS A 69 -1.33 -17.16 0.50
CA LYS A 69 -0.22 -16.54 -0.22
C LYS A 69 -0.80 -15.69 -1.34
N ILE A 70 -0.54 -14.40 -1.27
CA ILE A 70 -0.82 -13.48 -2.37
C ILE A 70 0.37 -13.54 -3.33
N PRO A 71 0.15 -13.81 -4.63
CA PRO A 71 1.23 -13.85 -5.62
C PRO A 71 1.89 -12.47 -5.71
N PRO A 72 3.21 -12.40 -6.04
CA PRO A 72 3.87 -11.13 -6.31
C PRO A 72 3.15 -10.34 -7.41
N LEU A 73 3.10 -9.02 -7.26
CA LEU A 73 2.59 -8.14 -8.30
C LEU A 73 3.59 -8.08 -9.46
N THR A 74 3.14 -8.41 -10.67
CA THR A 74 4.00 -8.29 -11.86
C THR A 74 4.16 -6.82 -12.28
N HIS A 75 5.24 -6.51 -13.00
CA HIS A 75 5.45 -5.15 -13.53
C HIS A 75 4.28 -4.70 -14.42
N SER A 76 3.78 -5.58 -15.30
CA SER A 76 2.64 -5.27 -16.18
C SER A 76 1.37 -4.93 -15.40
N GLU A 77 1.05 -5.71 -14.36
CA GLU A 77 -0.11 -5.43 -13.50
C GLU A 77 0.04 -4.13 -12.72
N LEU A 78 1.26 -3.83 -12.25
CA LEU A 78 1.57 -2.57 -11.58
C LEU A 78 1.30 -1.39 -12.53
N ILE A 79 1.90 -1.40 -13.72
CA ILE A 79 1.71 -0.34 -14.71
C ILE A 79 0.24 -0.20 -15.06
N LYS A 80 -0.47 -1.31 -15.32
CA LYS A 80 -1.92 -1.29 -15.61
C LYS A 80 -2.73 -0.62 -14.50
N LYS A 81 -2.44 -0.93 -13.23
CA LYS A 81 -3.12 -0.30 -12.08
C LYS A 81 -2.79 1.19 -11.97
N VAL A 82 -1.54 1.57 -12.19
CA VAL A 82 -1.07 2.96 -12.14
C VAL A 82 -1.74 3.81 -13.21
N VAL A 83 -1.73 3.39 -14.47
CA VAL A 83 -2.37 4.17 -15.57
C VAL A 83 -3.90 4.18 -15.50
N SER A 84 -4.49 3.29 -14.70
CA SER A 84 -5.92 3.30 -14.38
C SER A 84 -6.28 4.22 -13.21
N ASN A 85 -5.28 4.81 -12.53
CA ASN A 85 -5.52 5.74 -11.44
C ASN A 85 -6.15 7.04 -12.00
N PRO A 86 -7.29 7.52 -11.46
CA PRO A 86 -7.95 8.72 -11.96
C PRO A 86 -7.05 9.96 -12.00
N SER A 87 -6.22 10.18 -10.97
CA SER A 87 -5.31 11.33 -10.92
C SER A 87 -4.21 11.25 -11.98
N VAL A 88 -3.75 10.03 -12.31
CA VAL A 88 -2.80 9.81 -13.41
C VAL A 88 -3.46 10.12 -14.75
N GLN A 89 -4.70 9.67 -14.97
CA GLN A 89 -5.44 9.94 -16.20
C GLN A 89 -5.72 11.43 -16.39
N GLU A 90 -6.11 12.12 -15.32
CA GLU A 90 -6.33 13.57 -15.32
C GLU A 90 -5.06 14.33 -15.70
N LYS A 91 -3.91 13.97 -15.13
CA LYS A 91 -2.63 14.61 -15.47
C LYS A 91 -2.20 14.31 -16.92
N ALA A 92 -2.42 13.09 -17.41
CA ALA A 92 -2.18 12.77 -18.82
C ALA A 92 -3.05 13.62 -19.75
N GLU A 93 -4.32 13.83 -19.40
CA GLU A 93 -5.24 14.69 -20.15
C GLU A 93 -4.81 16.16 -20.14
N GLU A 94 -4.35 16.65 -18.99
CA GLU A 94 -3.82 18.01 -18.86
C GLU A 94 -2.60 18.24 -19.77
N ILE A 95 -1.70 17.26 -19.86
CA ILE A 95 -0.57 17.27 -20.82
C ILE A 95 -1.08 17.40 -22.25
N ARG A 96 -2.09 16.62 -22.66
CA ARG A 96 -2.63 16.67 -24.03
C ARG A 96 -3.28 18.01 -24.35
N ARG A 97 -4.06 18.57 -23.42
CA ARG A 97 -4.66 19.90 -23.57
C ARG A 97 -3.61 21.00 -23.73
N LEU A 98 -2.53 20.96 -22.95
CA LEU A 98 -1.44 21.92 -23.08
C LEU A 98 -0.59 21.67 -24.34
N SER A 99 -0.43 20.41 -24.77
CA SER A 99 0.22 20.06 -26.03
C SER A 99 -0.49 20.67 -27.24
N GLN A 100 -1.84 20.66 -27.24
CA GLN A 100 -2.63 21.33 -28.25
C GLN A 100 -2.37 22.84 -28.32
N ILE A 101 -2.05 23.49 -27.19
CA ILE A 101 -1.74 24.92 -27.14
C ILE A 101 -0.30 25.19 -27.61
N VAL A 102 0.65 24.41 -27.11
CA VAL A 102 2.10 24.62 -27.33
C VAL A 102 2.52 24.17 -28.72
N PHE A 103 2.06 23.01 -29.19
CA PHE A 103 2.46 22.41 -30.46
C PHE A 103 1.36 22.48 -31.54
N GLY A 104 0.12 22.73 -31.14
CA GLY A 104 -1.01 22.69 -32.07
C GLY A 104 -1.53 21.28 -32.33
N ASP A 105 -1.03 20.29 -31.59
CA ASP A 105 -1.37 18.87 -31.70
C ASP A 105 -1.55 18.31 -30.29
N TYR A 106 -2.76 17.80 -30.04
CA TYR A 106 -3.21 17.26 -28.77
C TYR A 106 -2.48 15.96 -28.37
N ASN A 107 -2.09 15.13 -29.33
CA ASN A 107 -1.43 13.84 -29.08
C ASN A 107 0.10 13.93 -29.15
N LYS A 108 0.65 15.14 -29.29
CA LYS A 108 2.07 15.35 -29.61
C LYS A 108 3.04 14.70 -28.62
N LEU A 109 2.62 14.59 -27.35
CA LEU A 109 3.43 14.04 -26.26
C LEU A 109 2.99 12.64 -25.79
N ASP A 110 2.15 11.92 -26.54
CA ASP A 110 1.69 10.58 -26.13
C ASP A 110 2.83 9.57 -25.93
N ILE A 111 3.90 9.69 -26.73
CA ILE A 111 5.11 8.86 -26.56
C ILE A 111 5.77 9.17 -25.21
N GLN A 112 5.90 10.44 -24.84
CA GLN A 112 6.49 10.85 -23.57
C GLN A 112 5.61 10.43 -22.39
N ILE A 113 4.29 10.54 -22.52
CA ILE A 113 3.33 10.04 -21.51
C ILE A 113 3.56 8.54 -21.28
N LYS A 114 3.71 7.75 -22.34
CA LYS A 114 4.00 6.32 -22.24
C LYS A 114 5.36 6.06 -21.56
N GLN A 115 6.40 6.77 -21.98
CA GLN A 115 7.74 6.63 -21.40
C GLN A 115 7.77 6.96 -19.90
N ILE A 116 7.08 8.02 -19.47
CA ILE A 116 6.99 8.39 -18.05
C ILE A 116 6.18 7.35 -17.25
N SER A 117 5.15 6.75 -17.86
CA SER A 117 4.39 5.68 -17.21
C SER A 117 5.29 4.50 -16.85
N GLU A 118 6.20 4.14 -17.75
CA GLU A 118 7.20 3.10 -17.55
C GLU A 118 8.27 3.56 -16.55
N GLU A 119 8.88 4.73 -16.77
CA GLU A 119 9.95 5.31 -15.94
C GLU A 119 9.60 6.74 -15.48
N SER A 120 9.14 6.88 -14.24
CA SER A 120 8.61 8.12 -13.66
C SER A 120 9.65 9.24 -13.59
N SER A 121 10.94 8.91 -13.44
CA SER A 121 12.02 9.89 -13.35
C SER A 121 12.19 10.71 -14.65
N LEU A 122 11.70 10.21 -15.79
CA LEU A 122 11.69 10.93 -17.05
C LEU A 122 10.81 12.20 -17.00
N GLY A 123 9.83 12.28 -16.08
CA GLY A 123 9.00 13.48 -15.93
C GLY A 123 9.84 14.72 -15.61
N GLN A 124 10.81 14.61 -14.70
CA GLN A 124 11.71 15.71 -14.36
C GLN A 124 12.64 16.07 -15.52
N LEU A 125 13.14 15.07 -16.24
CA LEU A 125 13.99 15.27 -17.41
C LEU A 125 13.23 16.02 -18.51
N PHE A 126 12.04 15.57 -18.86
CA PHE A 126 11.22 16.19 -19.89
C PHE A 126 10.70 17.57 -19.48
N CYS A 127 10.44 17.82 -18.20
CA CYS A 127 10.15 19.17 -17.69
C CYS A 127 11.28 20.17 -17.97
N LYS A 128 12.54 19.77 -17.66
CA LYS A 128 13.71 20.60 -17.96
C LYS A 128 13.85 20.83 -19.47
N GLN A 129 13.70 19.78 -20.26
CA GLN A 129 13.78 19.88 -21.72
C GLN A 129 12.68 20.77 -22.30
N MET A 130 11.44 20.68 -21.80
CA MET A 130 10.31 21.49 -22.24
C MET A 130 10.48 22.97 -21.90
N THR A 131 11.06 23.25 -20.73
CA THR A 131 11.34 24.63 -20.29
C THR A 131 12.46 25.27 -21.11
N ASN A 132 13.53 24.53 -21.39
CA ASN A 132 14.73 25.07 -22.03
C ASN A 132 14.69 25.03 -23.56
N ALA A 133 14.11 23.96 -24.13
CA ALA A 133 14.15 23.67 -25.56
C ALA A 133 12.88 22.93 -26.01
N PRO A 134 11.68 23.56 -25.94
CA PRO A 134 10.42 22.89 -26.29
C PRO A 134 10.38 22.43 -27.76
N GLU A 135 11.15 23.07 -28.65
CA GLU A 135 11.26 22.68 -30.06
C GLU A 135 11.93 21.31 -30.28
N PHE A 136 12.58 20.75 -29.25
CA PHE A 136 13.07 19.36 -29.26
C PHE A 136 11.95 18.34 -29.42
N PHE A 137 10.77 18.61 -28.84
CA PHE A 137 9.61 17.71 -28.92
C PHE A 137 8.83 17.90 -30.21
N ALA A 138 8.62 19.16 -30.60
CA ALA A 138 7.97 19.53 -31.85
C ALA A 138 8.10 21.03 -32.12
N LYS A 139 7.88 21.42 -33.38
CA LYS A 139 7.72 22.83 -33.74
C LYS A 139 6.59 23.47 -32.92
N LEU A 140 6.86 24.62 -32.31
CA LEU A 140 5.84 25.40 -31.60
C LEU A 140 4.74 25.88 -32.55
N ALA A 141 3.52 25.92 -32.03
CA ALA A 141 2.35 26.38 -32.75
C ALA A 141 2.51 27.82 -33.28
N GLY A 142 1.94 28.09 -34.45
CA GLY A 142 2.02 29.40 -35.10
C GLY A 142 3.39 29.69 -35.73
N ASN A 143 3.54 30.91 -36.23
CA ASN A 143 4.67 31.33 -37.06
C ASN A 143 5.50 32.44 -36.38
N LYS A 144 6.80 32.46 -36.71
CA LYS A 144 7.77 33.51 -36.40
C LYS A 144 8.52 33.84 -37.70
N ILE A 145 8.37 35.07 -38.21
CA ILE A 145 9.05 35.54 -39.42
C ILE A 145 9.82 36.80 -39.04
N LEU A 146 11.14 36.83 -39.30
CA LEU A 146 11.99 38.01 -39.04
C LEU A 146 11.69 38.69 -37.69
N PHE A 147 11.65 37.88 -36.62
CA PHE A 147 11.33 38.28 -35.24
C PHE A 147 9.86 38.59 -34.90
N ILE A 148 8.98 38.77 -35.88
CA ILE A 148 7.54 38.98 -35.65
C ILE A 148 6.87 37.63 -35.35
N LYS A 149 6.24 37.53 -34.17
CA LYS A 149 5.54 36.32 -33.71
C LYS A 149 4.03 36.48 -33.86
N SER A 150 3.39 35.47 -34.43
CA SER A 150 1.92 35.38 -34.43
C SER A 150 1.35 35.26 -33.00
N PRO A 151 0.10 35.68 -32.73
CA PRO A 151 -0.53 35.48 -31.42
C PRO A 151 -0.51 34.02 -30.95
N LYS A 152 -0.69 33.07 -31.87
CA LYS A 152 -0.61 31.62 -31.59
C LYS A 152 0.80 31.23 -31.12
N ARG A 153 1.85 31.78 -31.74
CA ARG A 153 3.26 31.56 -31.32
C ARG A 153 3.55 32.14 -29.95
N ILE A 154 3.09 33.36 -29.66
CA ILE A 154 3.25 33.98 -28.34
C ILE A 154 2.55 33.14 -27.27
N LYS A 155 1.33 32.66 -27.54
CA LYS A 155 0.60 31.80 -26.61
C LYS A 155 1.33 30.47 -26.38
N ALA A 156 1.85 29.85 -27.42
CA ALA A 156 2.61 28.60 -27.32
C ALA A 156 3.84 28.75 -26.41
N GLU A 157 4.68 29.76 -26.66
CA GLU A 157 5.88 30.02 -25.86
C GLU A 157 5.55 30.29 -24.38
N ARG A 158 4.50 31.06 -24.10
CA ARG A 158 4.06 31.36 -22.72
C ARG A 158 3.56 30.13 -21.96
N ASN A 159 3.07 29.11 -22.67
CA ASN A 159 2.53 27.89 -22.04
C ASN A 159 3.55 26.74 -21.99
N ALA A 160 4.74 26.88 -22.59
CA ALA A 160 5.76 25.81 -22.60
C ALA A 160 6.23 25.45 -21.18
N SER A 161 6.49 26.45 -20.33
CA SER A 161 6.88 26.21 -18.92
C SER A 161 5.76 25.52 -18.13
N ALA A 162 4.50 25.95 -18.32
CA ALA A 162 3.35 25.31 -17.70
C ALA A 162 3.20 23.84 -18.16
N LEU A 163 3.40 23.56 -19.45
CA LEU A 163 3.42 22.19 -19.97
C LEU A 163 4.54 21.36 -19.34
N GLY A 164 5.74 21.93 -19.21
CA GLY A 164 6.86 21.26 -18.53
C GLY A 164 6.53 20.91 -17.07
N GLN A 165 5.91 21.82 -16.34
CA GLN A 165 5.50 21.59 -14.96
C GLN A 165 4.46 20.48 -14.84
N VAL A 166 3.45 20.45 -15.72
CA VAL A 166 2.45 19.36 -15.72
C VAL A 166 3.08 18.00 -16.08
N ILE A 167 4.09 17.98 -16.97
CA ILE A 167 4.86 16.76 -17.27
C ILE A 167 5.61 16.24 -16.03
N LYS A 168 6.22 17.14 -15.24
CA LYS A 168 6.85 16.77 -13.97
C LYS A 168 5.82 16.19 -13.00
N GLU A 169 4.71 16.90 -12.81
CA GLU A 169 3.63 16.48 -11.91
C GLU A 169 3.04 15.13 -12.30
N TYR A 170 2.95 14.84 -13.60
CA TYR A 170 2.56 13.52 -14.09
C TYR A 170 3.55 12.44 -13.64
N GLY A 171 4.87 12.67 -13.79
CA GLY A 171 5.90 11.76 -13.29
C GLY A 171 5.83 11.53 -11.77
N ASP A 172 5.65 12.60 -11.00
CA ASP A 172 5.48 12.55 -9.55
C ASP A 172 4.21 11.74 -9.17
N THR A 173 3.11 11.93 -9.90
CA THR A 173 1.83 11.22 -9.69
C THR A 173 1.96 9.73 -10.01
N ILE A 174 2.66 9.38 -11.09
CA ILE A 174 2.99 7.98 -11.43
C ILE A 174 3.78 7.35 -10.30
N GLN A 175 4.83 8.01 -9.81
CA GLN A 175 5.67 7.50 -8.72
C GLN A 175 4.84 7.28 -7.45
N HIS A 176 4.07 8.28 -7.04
CA HIS A 176 3.20 8.17 -5.87
C HIS A 176 2.22 7.00 -6.00
N SER A 177 1.57 6.85 -7.16
CA SER A 177 0.65 5.73 -7.39
C SER A 177 1.36 4.38 -7.37
N LYS A 178 2.58 4.27 -7.91
CA LYS A 178 3.40 3.03 -7.84
C LYS A 178 3.66 2.66 -6.38
N ASP A 179 4.12 3.63 -5.58
CA ASP A 179 4.44 3.42 -4.17
C ASP A 179 3.22 3.00 -3.35
N GLN A 180 2.08 3.65 -3.55
CA GLN A 180 0.82 3.29 -2.89
C GLN A 180 0.36 1.87 -3.24
N ILE A 181 0.41 1.49 -4.53
CA ILE A 181 -0.02 0.15 -4.97
C ILE A 181 0.91 -0.92 -4.37
N LEU A 182 2.22 -0.70 -4.40
CA LEU A 182 3.20 -1.63 -3.83
C LEU A 182 3.05 -1.76 -2.32
N GLN A 183 2.84 -0.64 -1.62
CA GLN A 183 2.62 -0.64 -0.17
C GLN A 183 1.35 -1.40 0.19
N ASN A 184 0.23 -1.09 -0.47
CA ASN A 184 -1.04 -1.80 -0.26
C ASN A 184 -0.89 -3.30 -0.53
N HIS A 185 -0.17 -3.68 -1.60
CA HIS A 185 0.09 -5.08 -1.91
C HIS A 185 0.93 -5.79 -0.81
N ARG A 186 1.95 -5.12 -0.28
CA ARG A 186 2.76 -5.66 0.85
C ARG A 186 1.93 -5.82 2.11
N ASP A 187 1.13 -4.82 2.47
CA ASP A 187 0.27 -4.85 3.66
C ASP A 187 -0.79 -5.95 3.55
N GLU A 188 -1.36 -6.10 2.36
CA GLU A 188 -2.34 -7.12 2.05
C GLU A 188 -1.72 -8.53 2.10
N LYS A 189 -0.51 -8.72 1.57
CA LYS A 189 0.26 -9.98 1.69
C LYS A 189 0.55 -10.31 3.16
N LYS A 190 0.96 -9.32 3.96
CA LYS A 190 1.21 -9.47 5.40
C LYS A 190 -0.06 -9.76 6.20
N ARG A 191 -1.21 -9.20 5.80
CA ARG A 191 -2.51 -9.49 6.41
C ARG A 191 -2.92 -10.94 6.15
N CYS A 192 -2.89 -11.34 4.88
CA CYS A 192 -3.33 -12.67 4.44
C CYS A 192 -2.41 -13.81 4.90
N SER A 193 -1.13 -13.54 5.16
CA SER A 193 -0.18 -14.55 5.68
C SER A 193 -0.38 -14.90 7.15
N LYS A 194 -1.21 -14.16 7.90
CA LYS A 194 -1.47 -14.45 9.31
C LYS A 194 -2.42 -15.65 9.44
N PRO A 195 -2.06 -16.70 10.19
CA PRO A 195 -3.03 -17.72 10.57
C PRO A 195 -3.98 -17.17 11.64
N VAL A 196 -5.19 -17.73 11.69
CA VAL A 196 -6.01 -17.69 12.90
C VAL A 196 -5.97 -19.09 13.51
N TYR A 197 -5.50 -19.21 14.73
CA TYR A 197 -5.45 -20.47 15.46
C TYR A 197 -6.81 -20.80 16.07
N MET A 198 -7.10 -22.09 16.20
CA MET A 198 -8.24 -22.59 16.97
C MET A 198 -8.14 -22.18 18.44
N LEU A 199 -9.30 -22.11 19.08
CA LEU A 199 -9.40 -22.03 20.53
C LEU A 199 -8.93 -23.36 21.15
N SER A 200 -8.40 -23.29 22.36
CA SER A 200 -8.08 -24.46 23.16
C SER A 200 -9.33 -25.32 23.36
N ARG A 201 -9.15 -26.63 23.53
CA ARG A 201 -10.27 -27.57 23.74
C ARG A 201 -11.15 -27.18 24.94
N GLU A 202 -10.58 -26.53 25.95
CA GLU A 202 -11.34 -26.05 27.11
C GLU A 202 -12.25 -24.88 26.73
N VAL A 203 -11.70 -23.87 26.06
CA VAL A 203 -12.49 -22.70 25.62
C VAL A 203 -13.49 -23.07 24.53
N GLN A 204 -13.11 -23.92 23.58
CA GLN A 204 -14.00 -24.40 22.53
C GLN A 204 -15.21 -25.13 23.13
N ARG A 205 -15.01 -25.99 24.14
CA ARG A 205 -16.12 -26.65 24.84
C ARG A 205 -17.12 -25.67 25.43
N ILE A 206 -16.66 -24.53 25.96
CA ILE A 206 -17.55 -23.49 26.51
C ILE A 206 -18.30 -22.77 25.38
N VAL A 207 -17.61 -22.46 24.28
CA VAL A 207 -18.22 -21.82 23.10
C VAL A 207 -19.33 -22.69 22.49
N ASP A 208 -19.13 -24.00 22.46
CA ASP A 208 -20.08 -24.97 21.91
C ASP A 208 -21.27 -25.26 22.84
N LEU A 209 -21.25 -24.80 24.10
CA LEU A 209 -22.39 -24.95 25.01
C LEU A 209 -23.60 -24.15 24.51
N PRO A 210 -24.82 -24.61 24.80
CA PRO A 210 -26.02 -23.79 24.68
C PRO A 210 -25.90 -22.47 25.48
N ARG A 211 -26.42 -21.37 24.93
CA ARG A 211 -26.25 -20.01 25.46
C ARG A 211 -26.76 -19.83 26.89
N ASP A 212 -27.81 -20.56 27.26
CA ASP A 212 -28.40 -20.58 28.60
C ASP A 212 -27.47 -21.22 29.65
N MET A 213 -26.55 -22.10 29.22
CA MET A 213 -25.56 -22.72 30.11
C MET A 213 -24.29 -21.89 30.30
N TRP A 214 -24.07 -20.83 29.49
CA TRP A 214 -22.85 -20.02 29.56
C TRP A 214 -22.67 -19.36 30.92
N GLN A 215 -23.72 -18.86 31.56
CA GLN A 215 -23.58 -18.21 32.88
C GLN A 215 -23.01 -19.16 33.94
N ASN A 216 -23.48 -20.41 33.97
CA ASN A 216 -22.99 -21.41 34.92
C ASN A 216 -21.55 -21.81 34.61
N ALA A 217 -21.22 -21.98 33.32
CA ALA A 217 -19.86 -22.27 32.89
C ALA A 217 -18.89 -21.12 33.23
N LEU A 218 -19.29 -19.86 33.01
CA LEU A 218 -18.48 -18.68 33.30
C LEU A 218 -18.29 -18.45 34.80
N LYS A 219 -19.31 -18.65 35.63
CA LYS A 219 -19.21 -18.57 37.10
C LYS A 219 -18.30 -19.64 37.68
N LYS A 220 -18.42 -20.88 37.17
CA LYS A 220 -17.58 -22.01 37.59
C LYS A 220 -16.12 -21.84 37.15
N ASN A 221 -15.92 -21.25 35.97
CA ASN A 221 -14.62 -21.06 35.34
C ASN A 221 -14.23 -19.59 35.33
N ASN A 222 -14.28 -18.88 36.48
CA ASN A 222 -13.90 -17.47 36.61
C ASN A 222 -12.40 -17.27 36.27
N ASN A 223 -12.09 -17.32 34.98
CA ASN A 223 -10.78 -17.66 34.49
C ASN A 223 -10.27 -16.53 33.59
N PRO A 224 -9.29 -15.73 34.07
CA PRO A 224 -8.58 -14.75 33.26
C PRO A 224 -8.02 -15.33 31.95
N HIS A 225 -7.71 -16.64 31.94
CA HIS A 225 -7.28 -17.37 30.75
C HIS A 225 -8.35 -17.38 29.65
N LEU A 226 -9.62 -17.66 29.98
CA LEU A 226 -10.73 -17.68 29.03
C LEU A 226 -10.85 -16.33 28.31
N ASN A 227 -10.94 -15.24 29.06
CA ASN A 227 -11.05 -13.90 28.48
C ASN A 227 -9.83 -13.55 27.61
N LYS A 228 -8.61 -13.87 28.10
CA LYS A 228 -7.38 -13.62 27.34
C LYS A 228 -7.38 -14.37 26.02
N GLU A 229 -7.84 -15.61 26.02
CA GLU A 229 -7.89 -16.46 24.84
C GLU A 229 -8.96 -16.00 23.83
N LEU A 230 -10.17 -15.66 24.28
CA LEU A 230 -11.23 -15.11 23.41
C LEU A 230 -10.78 -13.80 22.75
N LEU A 231 -10.20 -12.86 23.51
CA LEU A 231 -9.64 -11.62 22.96
C LEU A 231 -8.51 -11.88 21.97
N LYS A 232 -7.60 -12.80 22.29
CA LYS A 232 -6.50 -13.19 21.38
C LYS A 232 -7.04 -13.77 20.07
N PHE A 233 -8.08 -14.60 20.12
CA PHE A 233 -8.75 -15.13 18.93
C PHE A 233 -9.37 -14.02 18.09
N LEU A 234 -10.16 -13.14 18.70
CA LEU A 234 -10.82 -12.03 18.00
C LEU A 234 -9.81 -11.06 17.37
N ASN A 235 -8.70 -10.80 18.05
CA ASN A 235 -7.62 -9.97 17.51
C ASN A 235 -6.94 -10.64 16.30
N GLN A 236 -6.73 -11.96 16.32
CA GLN A 236 -6.21 -12.68 15.16
C GLN A 236 -7.17 -12.57 13.97
N VAL A 237 -8.47 -12.79 14.20
CA VAL A 237 -9.53 -12.63 13.19
C VAL A 237 -9.51 -11.23 12.59
N ASN A 238 -9.56 -10.18 13.42
CA ASN A 238 -9.53 -8.78 12.96
C ASN A 238 -8.24 -8.44 12.21
N SER A 239 -7.10 -9.04 12.59
CA SER A 239 -5.82 -8.79 11.94
C SER A 239 -5.64 -9.53 10.61
N ARG A 240 -6.45 -10.57 10.38
CA ARG A 240 -6.40 -11.45 9.21
C ARG A 240 -7.46 -11.10 8.18
N LEU A 241 -8.60 -10.56 8.56
CA LEU A 241 -9.69 -10.24 7.62
C LEU A 241 -9.63 -8.78 7.20
N SER A 242 -10.06 -8.49 5.97
CA SER A 242 -10.21 -7.13 5.46
C SER A 242 -11.42 -6.47 6.09
N GLN A 243 -11.55 -5.16 5.94
CA GLN A 243 -12.72 -4.45 6.44
C GLN A 243 -14.02 -4.98 5.82
N ASP A 244 -14.01 -5.26 4.51
CA ASP A 244 -15.17 -5.82 3.81
C ASP A 244 -15.50 -7.22 4.31
N GLU A 245 -14.48 -8.07 4.53
CA GLU A 245 -14.68 -9.42 5.09
C GLU A 245 -15.25 -9.37 6.51
N LEU A 246 -14.85 -8.38 7.32
CA LEU A 246 -15.41 -8.15 8.66
C LEU A 246 -16.87 -7.68 8.59
N ILE A 247 -17.24 -6.89 7.58
CA ILE A 247 -18.63 -6.49 7.31
C ILE A 247 -19.46 -7.71 6.89
N MET A 248 -18.95 -8.53 5.96
CA MET A 248 -19.60 -9.77 5.53
C MET A 248 -19.85 -10.72 6.72
N LEU A 249 -18.88 -10.82 7.63
CA LEU A 249 -19.00 -11.55 8.90
C LEU A 249 -20.15 -11.05 9.77
N LYS A 250 -20.30 -9.73 9.91
CA LYS A 250 -21.37 -9.10 10.70
C LYS A 250 -22.74 -9.43 10.08
N ASN A 251 -22.86 -9.30 8.76
CA ASN A 251 -24.11 -9.42 8.02
C ASN A 251 -24.56 -10.85 7.72
N ASN A 252 -23.73 -11.87 8.02
CA ASN A 252 -23.94 -13.28 7.61
C ASN A 252 -23.85 -13.51 6.10
N GLU A 253 -23.05 -12.73 5.39
CA GLU A 253 -22.89 -12.84 3.93
C GLU A 253 -21.89 -13.95 3.58
N TYR A 254 -22.24 -15.20 3.90
CA TYR A 254 -21.32 -16.35 3.77
C TYR A 254 -20.85 -16.61 2.34
N ARG A 255 -21.68 -16.32 1.32
CA ARG A 255 -21.30 -16.45 -0.10
C ARG A 255 -20.25 -15.43 -0.51
N LEU A 256 -20.44 -14.17 -0.10
CA LEU A 256 -19.48 -13.10 -0.41
C LEU A 256 -18.16 -13.33 0.32
N LEU A 257 -18.22 -13.78 1.58
CA LEU A 257 -17.03 -14.15 2.35
C LEU A 257 -16.28 -15.33 1.72
N ALA A 258 -17.01 -16.37 1.30
CA ALA A 258 -16.44 -17.54 0.62
C ALA A 258 -15.67 -17.14 -0.64
N ASN A 259 -16.27 -16.28 -1.47
CA ASN A 259 -15.65 -15.76 -2.69
C ASN A 259 -14.42 -14.89 -2.38
N SER A 260 -14.54 -13.95 -1.44
CA SER A 260 -13.43 -13.06 -1.03
C SER A 260 -12.21 -13.84 -0.55
N MET A 261 -12.44 -14.85 0.28
CA MET A 261 -11.36 -15.65 0.87
C MET A 261 -10.91 -16.82 -0.01
N ASN A 262 -11.56 -17.05 -1.16
CA ASN A 262 -11.39 -18.22 -2.02
C ASN A 262 -11.50 -19.55 -1.23
N ILE A 263 -12.58 -19.72 -0.47
CA ILE A 263 -12.86 -20.92 0.33
C ILE A 263 -14.25 -21.49 0.03
N PRO A 264 -14.50 -22.77 0.33
CA PRO A 264 -15.83 -23.35 0.23
C PRO A 264 -16.88 -22.65 1.13
N GLU A 265 -18.12 -22.55 0.66
CA GLU A 265 -19.23 -21.88 1.37
C GLU A 265 -19.49 -22.45 2.78
N ASN A 266 -19.39 -23.77 2.94
CA ASN A 266 -19.52 -24.42 4.25
C ASN A 266 -18.43 -23.98 5.24
N LYS A 267 -17.20 -23.76 4.76
CA LYS A 267 -16.10 -23.23 5.58
C LYS A 267 -16.38 -21.79 6.00
N ALA A 268 -16.87 -20.95 5.09
CA ALA A 268 -17.29 -19.59 5.40
C ALA A 268 -18.42 -19.55 6.44
N LYS A 269 -19.43 -20.43 6.33
CA LYS A 269 -20.49 -20.61 7.34
C LYS A 269 -19.92 -20.96 8.71
N SER A 270 -18.96 -21.88 8.76
CA SER A 270 -18.28 -22.25 10.01
C SER A 270 -17.55 -21.06 10.62
N ILE A 271 -16.79 -20.30 9.82
CA ILE A 271 -16.08 -19.10 10.28
C ILE A 271 -17.05 -18.09 10.89
N ILE A 272 -18.13 -17.77 10.18
CA ILE A 272 -19.14 -16.82 10.65
C ILE A 272 -19.77 -17.29 11.96
N LYS A 273 -20.19 -18.56 12.02
CA LYS A 273 -20.82 -19.13 13.21
C LYS A 273 -19.89 -19.02 14.43
N THR A 274 -18.68 -19.56 14.34
CA THR A 274 -17.72 -19.58 15.47
C THR A 274 -17.35 -18.17 15.91
N VAL A 275 -17.05 -17.26 14.98
CA VAL A 275 -16.70 -15.87 15.33
C VAL A 275 -17.86 -15.17 16.05
N LYS A 276 -19.11 -15.43 15.65
CA LYS A 276 -20.29 -14.87 16.33
C LYS A 276 -20.50 -15.44 17.73
N GLU A 277 -20.31 -16.74 17.90
CA GLU A 277 -20.40 -17.40 19.21
C GLU A 277 -19.32 -16.87 20.15
N VAL A 278 -18.07 -16.76 19.69
CA VAL A 278 -16.96 -16.18 20.46
C VAL A 278 -17.21 -14.72 20.83
N LYS A 279 -17.67 -13.87 19.90
CA LYS A 279 -18.03 -12.48 20.20
C LYS A 279 -19.15 -12.39 21.24
N SER A 280 -20.15 -13.27 21.14
CA SER A 280 -21.27 -13.30 22.08
C SER A 280 -20.81 -13.72 23.48
N LEU A 281 -19.95 -14.73 23.57
CA LEU A 281 -19.40 -15.21 24.84
C LEU A 281 -18.51 -14.13 25.48
N GLN A 282 -17.66 -13.47 24.69
CA GLN A 282 -16.82 -12.36 25.15
C GLN A 282 -17.64 -11.22 25.75
N ASN A 283 -18.74 -10.83 25.11
CA ASN A 283 -19.66 -9.82 25.65
C ASN A 283 -20.30 -10.27 26.97
N GLN A 284 -20.61 -11.56 27.15
CA GLN A 284 -21.10 -12.06 28.44
C GLN A 284 -20.04 -12.01 29.54
N VAL A 285 -18.79 -12.36 29.23
CA VAL A 285 -17.66 -12.24 30.15
C VAL A 285 -17.46 -10.80 30.60
N GLU A 286 -17.55 -9.84 29.66
CA GLU A 286 -17.45 -8.41 29.96
C GLU A 286 -18.59 -7.93 30.86
N LYS A 287 -19.85 -8.34 30.60
CA LYS A 287 -20.99 -8.00 31.46
C LYS A 287 -20.80 -8.51 32.89
N LEU A 288 -20.32 -9.74 33.07
CA LEU A 288 -20.08 -10.31 34.40
C LEU A 288 -18.99 -9.55 35.18
N ARG A 289 -17.97 -9.01 34.49
CA ARG A 289 -16.94 -8.17 35.12
C ARG A 289 -17.46 -6.81 35.61
N HIS A 290 -18.52 -6.28 35.01
CA HIS A 290 -19.10 -4.98 35.36
C HIS A 290 -20.22 -5.07 36.42
N PHE A 291 -20.57 -6.27 36.91
CA PHE A 291 -21.41 -6.45 38.08
C PHE A 291 -20.53 -6.84 39.28
N PRO A 292 -20.13 -5.90 40.16
CA PRO A 292 -19.61 -6.30 41.46
C PRO A 292 -20.76 -6.98 42.22
N GLU A 293 -20.54 -8.22 42.66
CA GLU A 293 -21.41 -8.85 43.64
C GLU A 293 -21.55 -7.90 44.82
N LYS A 294 -22.77 -7.43 45.09
CA LYS A 294 -23.09 -6.78 46.36
C LYS A 294 -22.79 -7.80 47.46
N THR A 295 -21.64 -7.66 48.10
CA THR A 295 -21.28 -8.38 49.31
C THR A 295 -22.41 -8.17 50.31
N LYS A 296 -23.13 -9.25 50.62
CA LYS A 296 -24.11 -9.27 51.71
C LYS A 296 -23.33 -8.97 53.00
N ALA A 297 -23.50 -7.76 53.52
CA ALA A 297 -23.07 -7.45 54.88
C ALA A 297 -23.79 -8.40 55.84
N LEU A 298 -23.03 -9.20 56.60
CA LEU A 298 -23.54 -9.97 57.71
C LEU A 298 -24.07 -8.99 58.78
N PRO A 299 -25.28 -9.20 59.32
CA PRO A 299 -25.75 -8.41 60.44
C PRO A 299 -24.90 -8.77 61.68
N ILE A 300 -24.16 -7.79 62.20
CA ILE A 300 -23.55 -7.88 63.52
C ILE A 300 -24.70 -7.78 64.52
N THR A 301 -25.14 -8.91 65.06
CA THR A 301 -26.00 -8.92 66.25
C THR A 301 -25.11 -8.70 67.47
N ASN A 302 -25.06 -7.46 67.96
CA ASN A 302 -24.60 -7.19 69.32
C ASN A 302 -25.69 -7.65 70.29
N LYS A 303 -25.39 -8.67 71.10
CA LYS A 303 -26.11 -8.94 72.34
C LYS A 303 -25.44 -8.14 73.46
N MET A 304 -26.29 -7.55 74.29
CA MET A 304 -26.02 -6.67 75.44
C MET A 304 -24.84 -7.08 76.31
#